data_AF-A0AAE7I607-F1
#
_entry.id   AF-A0AAE7I607-F1
#
_cell.length_a   1.000
_cell.length_b   1.000
_cell.length_c   1.000
_cell.angle_alpha   90.00
_cell.angle_beta   90.00
_cell.angle_gamma   90.00
#
_symmetry.space_group_name_H-M   'P 1'
#
loop_
_entity.id
_entity.type
_entity.pdbx_description
1 polymer ?
#
loop_
_entity_poly.entity_id
_entity_poly.type
_entity_poly.pdbx_seq_one_letter_code
_entity_poly.pdbx_strand_id
1 'polypeptide(L)'
;MNKGQQNKHIPGTNEYKIASEAGLNKSTLSVSADSLLSKLGTGQQVGNAPVGTPGSKERINYGQPIGNYIDPQTGVSTPTTNGIVHYGKNGVHIVPARPSEK
;
A
#
# COMPACT_ATOMS: atom_id res chain seq x y z
N MET A 1 3.85 -11.75 4.05
CA MET A 1 4.13 -10.56 3.22
C MET A 1 4.74 -10.98 1.89
N ASN A 2 4.33 -10.38 0.78
CA ASN A 2 4.98 -10.52 -0.53
C ASN A 2 6.05 -9.43 -0.69
N LYS A 3 7.30 -9.78 -0.35
CA LYS A 3 8.42 -8.83 -0.27
C LYS A 3 8.70 -8.11 -1.59
N GLY A 4 8.73 -8.81 -2.72
CA GLY A 4 9.04 -8.19 -4.01
C GLY A 4 8.03 -7.13 -4.45
N GLN A 5 6.74 -7.33 -4.15
CA GLN A 5 5.73 -6.29 -4.40
C GLN A 5 5.78 -5.18 -3.35
N GLN A 6 6.03 -5.52 -2.08
CA GLN A 6 6.13 -4.54 -1.01
C GLN A 6 7.33 -3.58 -1.21
N ASN A 7 8.48 -4.09 -1.65
CA ASN A 7 9.69 -3.30 -1.85
C ASN A 7 9.51 -2.17 -2.87
N LYS A 8 8.61 -2.33 -3.85
CA LYS A 8 8.25 -1.26 -4.80
C LYS A 8 7.67 0.00 -4.12
N HIS A 9 7.34 -0.08 -2.84
CA HIS A 9 6.84 1.01 -2.03
C HIS A 9 7.83 1.44 -0.94
N ILE A 10 9.03 0.87 -0.86
CA ILE A 10 10.02 1.21 0.18
C ILE A 10 11.20 1.92 -0.49
N PRO A 11 11.37 3.24 -0.26
CA PRO A 11 12.53 3.98 -0.74
C PRO A 11 13.85 3.33 -0.31
N GLY A 12 14.81 3.25 -1.22
CA GLY A 12 16.12 2.63 -0.99
C GLY A 12 16.22 1.14 -1.35
N THR A 13 15.11 0.49 -1.72
CA THR A 13 15.16 -0.87 -2.29
C THR A 13 15.45 -0.85 -3.79
N ASN A 14 16.00 -1.94 -4.32
CA ASN A 14 16.23 -2.09 -5.75
C ASN A 14 14.93 -2.05 -6.55
N GLU A 15 13.86 -2.67 -6.05
CA GLU A 15 12.56 -2.68 -6.74
C GLU A 15 11.93 -1.28 -6.80
N TYR A 16 12.08 -0.47 -5.75
CA TYR A 16 11.65 0.93 -5.78
C TYR A 16 12.46 1.74 -6.80
N LYS A 17 13.80 1.57 -6.81
CA LYS A 17 14.68 2.25 -7.77
C LYS A 17 14.30 1.93 -9.22
N ILE A 18 14.13 0.65 -9.55
CA ILE A 18 13.72 0.20 -10.89
C ILE A 18 12.35 0.78 -11.27
N ALA A 19 11.39 0.79 -10.35
CA ALA A 19 10.06 1.36 -10.61
C ALA A 19 10.15 2.87 -10.88
N SER A 20 10.95 3.59 -10.09
CA SER A 20 11.18 5.03 -10.27
C SER A 20 11.88 5.34 -11.59
N GLU A 21 12.90 4.55 -11.98
CA GLU A 21 13.61 4.69 -13.26
C GLU A 21 12.71 4.40 -14.46
N ALA A 22 11.72 3.52 -14.31
CA ALA A 22 10.68 3.27 -15.30
C ALA A 22 9.60 4.37 -15.35
N GLY A 23 9.77 5.49 -14.62
CA GLY A 23 8.82 6.59 -14.56
C GLY A 23 7.54 6.28 -13.75
N LEU A 24 7.55 5.21 -12.95
CA LEU A 24 6.41 4.87 -12.10
C LEU A 24 6.51 5.61 -10.77
N ASN A 25 5.67 6.62 -10.58
CA ASN A 25 5.54 7.35 -9.32
C ASN A 25 4.80 6.50 -8.28
N LYS A 26 5.52 5.58 -7.63
CA LYS A 26 4.95 4.68 -6.61
C LYS A 26 4.83 5.41 -5.27
N SER A 27 3.66 5.30 -4.65
CA SER A 27 3.44 5.71 -3.26
C SER A 27 4.43 5.02 -2.32
N THR A 28 4.88 5.72 -1.29
CA THR A 28 5.98 5.27 -0.41
C THR A 28 5.48 4.91 0.98
N LEU A 29 6.02 3.84 1.54
CA LEU A 29 5.81 3.39 2.90
C LEU A 29 7.03 3.79 3.74
N SER A 30 6.80 4.47 4.86
CA SER A 30 7.85 4.92 5.78
C SER A 30 7.96 4.07 7.05
N VAL A 31 7.02 3.16 7.25
CA VAL A 31 6.98 2.23 8.38
C VAL A 31 7.26 0.79 7.92
N SER A 32 7.60 -0.10 8.85
CA SER A 32 7.71 -1.52 8.54
C SER A 32 6.36 -2.06 8.08
N ALA A 33 6.32 -2.71 6.91
CA ALA A 33 5.09 -3.31 6.41
C ALA A 33 4.59 -4.45 7.33
N ASP A 34 5.47 -5.12 8.06
CA ASP A 34 5.10 -6.18 9.00
C ASP A 34 4.33 -5.66 10.21
N SER A 35 4.57 -4.41 10.64
CA SER A 35 3.82 -3.82 11.77
C SER A 35 2.36 -3.50 11.43
N LEU A 36 2.05 -3.42 10.14
CA LEU A 36 0.70 -3.14 9.63
C LEU A 36 -0.16 -4.40 9.51
N LEU A 37 0.46 -5.59 9.56
CA LEU A 37 -0.25 -6.86 9.38
C LEU A 37 -1.29 -7.18 10.47
N SER A 38 -1.16 -6.57 11.65
CA SER A 38 -2.09 -6.78 12.77
C SER A 38 -3.50 -6.25 12.51
N LYS A 39 -3.67 -5.35 11.54
CA LYS A 39 -4.98 -4.76 11.18
C LYS A 39 -5.65 -5.39 9.96
N LEU A 40 -5.08 -6.45 9.39
CA LEU A 40 -5.70 -7.11 8.24
C LEU A 40 -7.09 -7.64 8.56
N GLY A 41 -8.01 -7.53 7.60
CA GLY A 41 -9.40 -7.97 7.73
C GLY A 41 -10.29 -7.02 8.52
N THR A 42 -9.75 -5.92 9.09
CA THR A 42 -10.54 -4.89 9.78
C THR A 42 -10.91 -3.72 8.86
N GLY A 43 -10.48 -3.76 7.61
CA GLY A 43 -10.67 -2.69 6.65
C GLY A 43 -12.04 -2.71 5.97
N GLN A 44 -12.27 -1.70 5.14
CA GLN A 44 -13.40 -1.69 4.22
C GLN A 44 -13.05 -2.50 2.98
N GLN A 45 -13.93 -3.42 2.58
CA GLN A 45 -13.74 -4.18 1.36
C GLN A 45 -13.67 -3.25 0.14
N VAL A 46 -12.70 -3.54 -0.75
CA VAL A 46 -12.54 -2.84 -2.02
C VAL A 46 -12.81 -3.82 -3.15
N GLY A 47 -13.92 -3.63 -3.84
CA GLY A 47 -14.39 -4.52 -4.91
C GLY A 47 -15.29 -5.65 -4.38
N ASN A 48 -15.47 -6.68 -5.21
CA ASN A 48 -16.49 -7.72 -4.99
C ASN A 48 -15.93 -9.01 -4.37
N ALA A 49 -14.61 -9.20 -4.40
CA ALA A 49 -13.97 -10.39 -3.85
C ALA A 49 -13.89 -10.28 -2.31
N PRO A 50 -14.31 -11.32 -1.56
CA PRO A 50 -14.24 -11.31 -0.10
C PRO A 50 -12.82 -11.08 0.41
N VAL A 51 -12.65 -10.15 1.34
CA VAL A 51 -11.36 -9.85 1.98
C VAL A 51 -10.73 -11.13 2.54
N GLY A 52 -9.41 -11.29 2.36
CA GLY A 52 -8.67 -12.47 2.77
C GLY A 52 -8.53 -13.53 1.67
N THR A 53 -9.31 -13.45 0.59
CA THR A 53 -9.16 -14.35 -0.56
C THR A 53 -8.14 -13.81 -1.59
N PRO A 54 -7.40 -14.67 -2.31
CA PRO A 54 -6.52 -14.21 -3.37
C PRO A 54 -7.27 -13.37 -4.43
N GLY A 55 -6.78 -12.17 -4.72
CA GLY A 55 -7.39 -11.20 -5.62
C GLY A 55 -8.25 -10.15 -4.92
N SER A 56 -8.58 -10.34 -3.63
CA SER A 56 -9.32 -9.35 -2.85
C SER A 56 -8.45 -8.18 -2.42
N LYS A 57 -9.13 -7.09 -2.04
CA LYS A 57 -8.52 -5.88 -1.52
C LYS A 57 -9.34 -5.32 -0.39
N GLU A 58 -8.68 -4.64 0.54
CA GLU A 58 -9.35 -3.83 1.55
C GLU A 58 -8.61 -2.50 1.72
N ARG A 59 -9.35 -1.50 2.21
CA ARG A 59 -8.81 -0.21 2.63
C ARG A 59 -8.82 -0.15 4.15
N ILE A 60 -7.65 0.04 4.74
CA ILE A 60 -7.48 0.18 6.19
C ILE A 60 -6.97 1.58 6.50
N ASN A 61 -7.60 2.23 7.48
CA ASN A 61 -7.02 3.38 8.16
C ASN A 61 -6.20 2.88 9.36
N TYR A 62 -4.89 3.06 9.30
CA TYR A 62 -3.98 2.58 10.34
C TYR A 62 -3.97 3.47 11.58
N GLY A 63 -4.61 4.64 11.54
CA GLY A 63 -4.72 5.59 12.65
C GLY A 63 -3.45 6.43 12.89
N GLN A 64 -2.38 6.14 12.15
CA GLN A 64 -1.12 6.86 12.16
C GLN A 64 -0.55 6.95 10.74
N PRO A 65 0.29 7.96 10.44
CA PRO A 65 0.94 8.04 9.13
C PRO A 65 1.75 6.78 8.85
N ILE A 66 1.50 6.14 7.72
CA ILE A 66 2.23 4.94 7.27
C ILE A 66 3.23 5.24 6.14
N GLY A 67 3.12 6.43 5.55
CA GLY A 67 3.93 6.86 4.42
C GLY A 67 3.21 7.94 3.61
N ASN A 68 3.58 8.07 2.34
CA ASN A 68 3.01 9.05 1.43
C ASN A 68 2.25 8.38 0.29
N TYR A 69 1.04 8.86 0.05
CA TYR A 69 0.31 8.62 -1.18
C TYR A 69 0.81 9.58 -2.25
N ILE A 70 1.18 9.04 -3.41
CA ILE A 70 1.48 9.85 -4.60
C ILE A 70 0.28 9.78 -5.53
N ASP A 71 -0.29 10.94 -5.84
CA ASP A 71 -1.37 11.07 -6.79
C ASP A 71 -0.87 10.72 -8.21
N PRO A 72 -1.47 9.72 -8.90
CA PRO A 72 -1.00 9.28 -10.20
C PRO A 72 -1.26 10.28 -11.33
N GLN A 73 -2.16 11.26 -11.14
CA GLN A 73 -2.45 12.30 -12.14
C GLN A 73 -1.56 13.52 -11.96
N THR A 74 -1.33 13.95 -10.71
CA THR A 74 -0.61 15.20 -10.42
C THR A 74 0.82 14.99 -9.93
N GLY A 75 1.18 13.78 -9.49
CA GLY A 75 2.46 13.49 -8.86
C GLY A 75 2.60 14.03 -7.43
N VAL A 76 1.55 14.65 -6.88
CA VAL A 76 1.58 15.25 -5.54
C VAL A 76 1.72 14.15 -4.49
N SER A 77 2.73 14.30 -3.63
CA SER A 77 3.00 13.41 -2.50
C SER A 77 2.34 13.96 -1.24
N THR A 78 1.44 13.17 -0.63
CA THR A 78 0.69 13.56 0.57
C THR A 78 0.82 12.49 1.64
N PRO A 79 1.16 12.84 2.90
CA PRO A 79 1.13 11.90 4.01
C PRO A 79 -0.23 11.22 4.14
N THR A 80 -0.23 9.92 4.39
CA THR A 80 -1.46 9.14 4.52
C THR A 80 -1.41 8.16 5.67
N THR A 81 -2.55 8.00 6.34
CA THR A 81 -2.79 6.94 7.32
C THR A 81 -3.48 5.73 6.69
N ASN A 82 -3.88 5.84 5.43
CA ASN A 82 -4.64 4.82 4.73
C ASN A 82 -3.73 3.95 3.87
N GLY A 83 -4.00 2.65 3.84
CA GLY A 83 -3.40 1.74 2.88
C GLY A 83 -4.44 0.83 2.24
N ILE A 84 -4.22 0.49 0.96
CA ILE A 84 -4.90 -0.63 0.31
C ILE A 84 -4.05 -1.87 0.52
N VAL A 85 -4.63 -2.89 1.14
CA VAL A 85 -4.02 -4.21 1.22
C VAL A 85 -4.47 -5.02 0.02
N HIS A 86 -3.51 -5.56 -0.71
CA HIS A 86 -3.73 -6.46 -1.83
C HIS A 86 -3.44 -7.89 -1.40
N TYR A 87 -4.44 -8.75 -1.47
CA TYR A 87 -4.30 -10.18 -1.18
C TYR A 87 -3.91 -10.92 -2.46
N GLY A 88 -2.74 -11.54 -2.45
CA GLY A 88 -2.25 -12.39 -3.54
C GLY A 88 -2.14 -13.85 -3.11
N LYS A 89 -1.97 -14.75 -4.09
CA LYS A 89 -1.71 -16.18 -3.83
C LYS A 89 -0.47 -16.41 -2.94
N ASN A 90 0.54 -15.55 -3.10
CA ASN A 90 1.83 -15.64 -2.40
C ASN A 90 1.91 -14.68 -1.19
N GLY A 91 0.76 -14.30 -0.63
CA GLY A 91 0.65 -13.37 0.49
C GLY A 91 0.24 -11.95 0.08
N VAL A 92 0.32 -11.04 1.05
CA VAL A 92 -0.20 -9.67 0.94
C VAL A 92 0.90 -8.64 0.65
N HIS A 93 0.52 -7.50 0.08
CA HIS A 93 1.32 -6.28 0.14
C HIS A 93 0.41 -5.07 0.39
N ILE A 94 0.99 -4.02 0.95
CA ILE A 94 0.29 -2.83 1.41
C ILE A 94 0.78 -1.64 0.60
N VAL A 95 -0.16 -0.95 -0.03
CA VAL A 95 0.07 0.23 -0.85
C VAL A 95 -0.51 1.44 -0.13
N PRO A 96 0.27 2.49 0.18
CA PRO A 96 -0.27 3.73 0.71
C PRO A 96 -1.35 4.28 -0.23
N ALA A 97 -2.49 4.65 0.33
CA ALA A 97 -3.69 5.00 -0.40
C ALA A 97 -4.05 6.47 -0.19
N ARG A 98 -4.86 7.02 -1.11
CA ARG A 98 -5.39 8.38 -0.98
C ARG A 98 -5.97 8.58 0.44
N PRO A 99 -5.68 9.70 1.12
CA PRO A 99 -6.37 10.05 2.35
C PRO A 99 -7.89 10.06 2.09
N SER A 100 -8.68 9.55 3.03
CA SER A 100 -10.11 9.82 3.02
C SER A 100 -10.26 11.27 3.44
N GLU A 101 -11.07 12.03 2.72
CA GLU A 101 -11.53 13.32 3.24
C GLU A 101 -12.23 13.06 4.58
N LYS A 102 -11.96 13.92 5.56
CA LYS A 102 -12.56 13.82 6.91
C LYS A 102 -14.05 14.12 6.85
#